data_AF-A0A8T4ZPW0-F1
#
_entry.id   AF-A0A8T4ZPW0-F1
#
_cell.length_a   1.000
_cell.length_b   1.000
_cell.length_c   1.000
_cell.angle_alpha   90.00
_cell.angle_beta   90.00
_cell.angle_gamma   90.00
#
_symmetry.space_group_name_H-M   'P 1'
#
loop_
_entity.id
_entity.type
_entity.pdbx_description
1 polymer ?
#
loop_
_entity_poly.entity_id
_entity_poly.type
_entity_poly.pdbx_seq_one_letter_code
_entity_poly.pdbx_strand_id
1 'polypeptide(L)'
;MSINEDALSEYRILAMRMPPKADPEGDLEWICKSLGFLEPRDKKKTAFRIFKALLESARDDEGLSSDELAAKLSLTRGTMVHHLNKMIKSGLVIHHEGKYKLRGRSLKSTVEEAHRDVIRIFENLCKIAESIDRIYGLFSRS
;
A
#
# COMPACT_ATOMS: atom_id res chain seq x y z
N MET A 1 -19.98 -2.49 15.06
CA MET A 1 -18.80 -1.75 15.57
C MET A 1 -18.71 -0.49 14.72
N SER A 2 -18.99 0.66 15.33
CA SER A 2 -19.09 1.95 14.63
C SER A 2 -17.72 2.33 14.06
N ILE A 3 -17.64 2.51 12.75
CA ILE A 3 -16.47 3.07 12.08
C ILE A 3 -16.76 4.56 11.96
N ASN A 4 -16.32 5.36 12.93
CA ASN A 4 -16.28 6.81 12.77
C ASN A 4 -14.85 7.24 12.41
N GLU A 5 -14.78 7.89 11.25
CA GLU A 5 -13.89 8.97 10.80
C GLU A 5 -12.50 9.06 11.46
N ASP A 6 -11.47 8.69 10.70
CA ASP A 6 -10.25 9.49 10.49
C ASP A 6 -9.26 8.68 9.63
N ALA A 7 -9.17 9.05 8.34
CA ALA A 7 -8.41 8.43 7.25
C ALA A 7 -8.91 7.05 6.73
N LEU A 8 -9.45 7.05 5.50
CA LEU A 8 -9.75 5.83 4.73
C LEU A 8 -8.49 5.06 4.32
N SER A 9 -7.31 5.68 4.37
CA SER A 9 -6.02 5.08 3.98
C SER A 9 -4.85 5.76 4.71
N GLU A 10 -3.85 4.98 5.12
CA GLU A 10 -2.62 5.47 5.76
C GLU A 10 -1.45 5.21 4.80
N TYR A 11 -0.87 6.30 4.27
CA TYR A 11 0.28 6.22 3.38
C TYR A 11 1.58 6.44 4.15
N ARG A 12 2.45 5.43 4.13
CA ARG A 12 3.83 5.53 4.63
C ARG A 12 4.77 5.46 3.44
N ILE A 13 5.56 6.51 3.23
CA ILE A 13 6.55 6.57 2.15
C ILE A 13 7.93 6.74 2.78
N LEU A 14 8.75 5.70 2.69
CA LEU A 14 10.12 5.71 3.17
C LEU A 14 11.05 6.13 2.05
N ALA A 15 11.78 7.23 2.27
CA ALA A 15 12.85 7.66 1.36
C ALA A 15 14.04 6.71 1.47
N MET A 16 14.06 5.68 0.63
CA MET A 16 15.11 4.67 0.58
C MET A 16 15.99 4.85 -0.66
N ARG A 17 17.29 4.55 -0.54
CA ARG A 17 18.19 4.51 -1.70
C ARG A 17 17.70 3.43 -2.68
N MET A 18 17.60 3.79 -3.96
CA MET A 18 17.26 2.83 -5.02
C MET A 18 18.32 1.72 -5.10
N PRO A 19 17.93 0.45 -5.31
CA PRO A 19 18.88 -0.64 -5.51
C PRO A 19 19.83 -0.32 -6.69
N PRO A 20 21.15 -0.56 -6.54
CA PRO A 20 22.13 -0.20 -7.57
C PRO A 20 22.14 -1.16 -8.77
N LYS A 21 21.50 -2.33 -8.64
CA LYS A 21 21.42 -3.37 -9.66
C LYS A 21 19.99 -3.91 -9.69
N ALA A 22 19.50 -4.20 -10.88
CA ALA A 22 18.19 -4.83 -11.05
C ALA A 22 18.22 -6.26 -10.50
N ASP A 23 17.27 -6.54 -9.62
CA ASP A 23 17.01 -7.85 -9.03
C ASP A 23 15.50 -7.92 -8.80
N PRO A 24 14.71 -8.65 -9.61
CA PRO A 24 13.25 -8.60 -9.53
C PRO A 24 12.68 -8.88 -8.12
N GLU A 25 13.30 -9.78 -7.35
CA GLU A 25 12.86 -10.11 -6.00
C GLU A 25 13.27 -9.01 -4.99
N GLY A 26 14.52 -8.54 -5.07
CA GLY A 26 15.02 -7.42 -4.28
C GLY A 26 14.33 -6.09 -4.58
N ASP A 27 13.99 -5.82 -5.83
CA ASP A 27 13.28 -4.63 -6.31
C ASP A 27 11.83 -4.64 -5.83
N LEU A 28 11.16 -5.81 -5.88
CA LEU A 28 9.85 -5.99 -5.29
C LEU A 28 9.91 -5.74 -3.78
N GLU A 29 10.85 -6.37 -3.07
CA GLU A 29 11.04 -6.15 -1.63
C GLU A 29 11.32 -4.67 -1.31
N TRP A 30 12.10 -3.98 -2.14
CA TRP A 30 12.39 -2.56 -2.02
C TRP A 30 11.12 -1.70 -2.16
N ILE A 31 10.29 -1.94 -3.19
CA ILE A 31 8.99 -1.24 -3.33
C ILE A 31 8.16 -1.47 -2.06
N CYS A 32 8.16 -2.71 -1.57
CA CYS A 32 7.37 -3.09 -0.42
C CYS A 32 7.81 -2.39 0.88
N LYS A 33 9.12 -2.22 1.07
CA LYS A 33 9.69 -1.43 2.18
C LYS A 33 9.42 0.05 2.00
N SER A 34 9.60 0.59 0.79
CA SER A 34 9.38 2.01 0.48
C SER A 34 7.94 2.45 0.77
N LEU A 35 6.95 1.56 0.62
CA LEU A 35 5.55 1.83 0.96
C LEU A 35 5.17 1.47 2.41
N GLY A 36 6.17 1.18 3.25
CA GLY A 36 6.03 1.04 4.70
C GLY A 36 5.27 -0.19 5.18
N PHE A 37 5.06 -1.21 4.34
CA PHE A 37 4.27 -2.39 4.73
C PHE A 37 5.10 -3.62 5.11
N LEU A 38 6.40 -3.65 4.77
CA LEU A 38 7.32 -4.66 5.31
C LEU A 38 7.91 -4.16 6.63
N GLU A 39 7.46 -4.75 7.74
CA GLU A 39 7.99 -4.46 9.06
C GLU A 39 9.33 -5.21 9.29
N PRO A 40 10.33 -4.58 9.92
CA PRO A 40 11.62 -5.22 10.22
C PRO A 40 11.51 -6.51 11.06
N ARG A 41 10.39 -6.70 11.76
CA ARG A 41 10.12 -7.85 12.63
C ARG A 41 9.53 -9.06 11.90
N ASP A 42 9.14 -8.93 10.63
CA ASP A 42 8.62 -10.04 9.83
C ASP A 42 9.75 -10.97 9.36
N LYS A 43 10.31 -11.75 10.30
CA LYS A 43 11.41 -12.70 10.05
C LYS A 43 11.11 -13.72 8.95
N LYS A 44 9.82 -13.98 8.69
CA LYS A 44 9.36 -14.93 7.67
C LYS A 44 9.01 -14.27 6.34
N LYS A 45 9.16 -12.95 6.22
CA LYS A 45 8.74 -12.15 5.04
C LYS A 45 7.30 -12.47 4.64
N THR A 46 6.43 -12.67 5.62
CA THR A 46 5.02 -13.06 5.46
C THR A 46 4.26 -12.08 4.56
N ALA A 47 4.36 -10.78 4.84
CA ALA A 47 3.71 -9.76 4.02
C ALA A 47 4.24 -9.76 2.57
N PHE A 48 5.55 -9.91 2.39
CA PHE A 48 6.15 -10.03 1.06
C PHE A 48 5.62 -11.26 0.30
N ARG A 49 5.56 -12.43 0.96
CA ARG A 49 5.05 -13.68 0.36
C ARG A 49 3.59 -13.57 -0.07
N ILE A 50 2.76 -12.92 0.74
CA ILE A 50 1.35 -12.65 0.42
C ILE A 50 1.26 -11.73 -0.81
N PHE A 51 2.00 -10.63 -0.81
CA PHE A 51 1.97 -9.68 -1.92
C PHE A 51 2.50 -10.30 -3.22
N LYS A 52 3.57 -11.10 -3.15
CA LYS A 52 4.10 -11.87 -4.28
C LYS A 52 3.05 -12.83 -4.86
N ALA A 53 2.30 -13.52 -4.00
CA ALA A 53 1.23 -14.42 -4.47
C ALA A 53 0.10 -13.68 -5.20
N LEU A 54 -0.25 -12.46 -4.76
CA LEU A 54 -1.23 -11.60 -5.44
C LEU A 54 -0.68 -11.01 -6.75
N LEU A 55 0.60 -10.66 -6.78
CA LEU A 55 1.27 -10.21 -8.00
C LEU A 55 1.32 -11.31 -9.06
N GLU A 56 1.55 -12.56 -8.64
CA GLU A 56 1.51 -13.72 -9.52
C GLU A 56 0.09 -13.97 -10.07
N SER A 57 -0.95 -13.87 -9.23
CA SER A 57 -2.34 -14.07 -9.67
C SER A 57 -2.85 -12.97 -10.61
N ALA A 58 -2.27 -11.76 -10.51
CA ALA A 58 -2.61 -10.65 -11.38
C ALA A 58 -2.29 -10.91 -12.87
N ARG A 59 -1.41 -11.87 -13.19
CA ARG A 59 -1.13 -12.29 -14.58
C ARG A 59 -2.37 -12.78 -15.31
N ASP A 60 -3.29 -13.40 -14.58
CA ASP A 60 -4.51 -13.99 -15.10
C ASP A 60 -5.75 -13.12 -14.79
N ASP A 61 -5.54 -11.87 -14.34
CA ASP A 61 -6.57 -10.95 -13.82
C ASP A 61 -7.37 -11.52 -12.63
N GLU A 62 -6.79 -12.52 -11.97
CA GLU A 62 -7.40 -13.23 -10.86
C GLU A 62 -6.99 -12.66 -9.50
N GLY A 63 -7.94 -12.72 -8.57
CA GLY A 63 -7.70 -12.49 -7.15
C GLY A 63 -7.74 -13.78 -6.36
N LEU A 64 -7.26 -13.69 -5.12
CA LEU A 64 -7.25 -14.80 -4.18
C LEU A 64 -8.02 -14.42 -2.92
N SER A 65 -8.85 -15.31 -2.43
CA SER A 65 -9.51 -15.18 -1.13
C SER A 65 -8.49 -15.35 0.01
N SER A 66 -8.89 -14.95 1.22
CA SER A 66 -8.06 -15.18 2.42
C SER A 66 -7.75 -16.66 2.65
N ASP A 67 -8.67 -17.55 2.26
CA ASP A 67 -8.56 -18.98 2.54
C ASP A 67 -7.65 -19.66 1.51
N GLU A 68 -7.74 -19.28 0.23
CA GLU A 68 -6.79 -19.70 -0.81
C GLU A 68 -5.36 -19.26 -0.47
N LEU A 69 -5.18 -18.00 -0.05
CA LEU A 69 -3.87 -17.49 0.36
C LEU A 69 -3.33 -18.19 1.62
N ALA A 70 -4.19 -18.43 2.61
CA ALA A 70 -3.82 -19.11 3.85
C ALA A 70 -3.35 -20.54 3.59
N ALA A 71 -4.07 -21.27 2.73
CA ALA A 71 -3.69 -22.60 2.28
C ALA A 71 -2.36 -22.57 1.49
N LYS A 72 -2.25 -21.69 0.47
CA LYS A 72 -1.05 -21.57 -0.39
C LYS A 72 0.22 -21.24 0.40
N LEU A 73 0.11 -20.43 1.47
CA LEU A 73 1.26 -19.93 2.22
C LEU A 73 1.47 -20.61 3.60
N SER A 74 0.60 -21.56 3.94
CA SER A 74 0.59 -22.26 5.24
C SER A 74 0.52 -21.29 6.43
N LEU A 75 -0.43 -20.36 6.37
CA LEU A 75 -0.67 -19.34 7.38
C LEU A 75 -2.07 -19.52 7.99
N THR A 76 -2.25 -19.08 9.24
CA THR A 76 -3.61 -19.03 9.80
C THR A 76 -4.42 -17.94 9.09
N ARG A 77 -5.73 -18.13 8.99
CA ARG A 77 -6.66 -17.13 8.42
C ARG A 77 -6.55 -15.78 9.15
N GLY A 78 -6.43 -15.80 10.48
CA GLY A 78 -6.26 -14.58 11.29
C GLY A 78 -4.99 -13.81 10.92
N THR A 79 -3.86 -14.50 10.77
CA THR A 79 -2.60 -13.90 10.30
C THR A 79 -2.72 -13.35 8.88
N MET A 80 -3.38 -14.09 7.98
CA MET A 80 -3.59 -13.68 6.59
C MET A 80 -4.39 -12.37 6.50
N VAL A 81 -5.57 -12.34 7.15
CA VAL A 81 -6.45 -11.17 7.14
C VAL A 81 -5.76 -9.94 7.75
N HIS A 82 -4.96 -10.12 8.80
CA HIS A 82 -4.17 -9.03 9.39
C HIS A 82 -3.22 -8.39 8.37
N HIS A 83 -2.47 -9.19 7.62
CA HIS A 83 -1.55 -8.67 6.59
C HIS A 83 -2.30 -8.03 5.42
N LEU A 84 -3.39 -8.65 4.95
CA LEU A 84 -4.20 -8.10 3.86
C LEU A 84 -4.81 -6.74 4.21
N ASN A 85 -5.31 -6.59 5.45
CA ASN A 85 -5.81 -5.30 5.94
C ASN A 85 -4.71 -4.22 5.96
N LYS A 86 -3.47 -4.57 6.31
CA LYS A 86 -2.34 -3.63 6.22
C LYS A 86 -2.05 -3.23 4.76
N MET A 87 -2.10 -4.17 3.82
CA MET A 87 -1.86 -3.89 2.40
C MET A 87 -2.97 -3.06 1.75
N ILE A 88 -4.21 -3.23 2.20
CA ILE A 88 -5.34 -2.37 1.81
C ILE A 88 -5.11 -0.95 2.32
N LYS A 89 -4.76 -0.81 3.60
CA LYS A 89 -4.47 0.50 4.20
C LYS A 89 -3.32 1.24 3.52
N SER A 90 -2.31 0.50 3.02
CA SER A 90 -1.18 1.07 2.27
C SER A 90 -1.51 1.35 0.79
N GLY A 91 -2.75 1.12 0.35
CA GLY A 91 -3.21 1.42 -1.01
C GLY A 91 -2.66 0.50 -2.12
N LEU A 92 -2.16 -0.69 -1.77
CA LEU A 92 -1.55 -1.62 -2.73
C LEU A 92 -2.49 -2.75 -3.16
N VAL A 93 -3.36 -3.15 -2.26
CA VAL A 93 -4.30 -4.26 -2.44
C VAL A 93 -5.70 -3.74 -2.28
N ILE A 94 -6.64 -4.30 -3.03
CA ILE A 94 -8.08 -4.08 -2.85
C ILE A 94 -8.76 -5.41 -2.58
N HIS A 95 -9.93 -5.31 -1.96
CA HIS A 95 -10.85 -6.43 -1.81
C HIS A 95 -12.05 -6.21 -2.73
N HIS A 96 -12.25 -7.10 -3.70
CA HIS A 96 -13.31 -7.02 -4.69
C HIS A 96 -13.87 -8.43 -4.97
N GLU A 97 -15.20 -8.56 -4.98
CA GLU A 97 -15.90 -9.83 -5.24
C GLU A 97 -15.38 -11.01 -4.39
N GLY A 98 -15.14 -10.76 -3.08
CA GLY A 98 -14.69 -11.79 -2.13
C GLY A 98 -13.22 -12.20 -2.29
N LYS A 99 -12.47 -11.51 -3.16
CA LYS A 99 -11.07 -11.79 -3.47
C LYS A 99 -10.21 -10.56 -3.22
N TYR A 100 -8.96 -10.81 -2.87
CA TYR A 100 -7.92 -9.78 -2.77
C TYR A 100 -7.16 -9.72 -4.09
N LYS A 101 -6.89 -8.51 -4.57
CA LYS A 101 -6.19 -8.22 -5.83
C LYS A 101 -5.22 -7.06 -5.66
N LEU A 102 -4.26 -6.93 -6.56
CA LEU A 102 -3.57 -5.65 -6.74
C LEU A 102 -4.60 -4.55 -7.01
N ARG A 103 -4.33 -3.34 -6.53
CA ARG A 103 -5.22 -2.19 -6.76
C ARG A 103 -5.33 -1.85 -8.25
N GLY A 104 -4.23 -1.96 -8.99
CA GLY A 104 -4.19 -1.85 -10.45
C GLY A 104 -3.86 -3.17 -11.14
N ARG A 105 -3.96 -3.20 -12.47
CA ARG A 105 -3.70 -4.40 -13.30
C ARG A 105 -2.23 -4.85 -13.34
N SER A 106 -1.32 -4.02 -12.83
CA SER A 106 0.11 -4.28 -12.75
C SER A 106 0.70 -3.61 -11.51
N LEU A 107 1.92 -4.01 -11.13
CA LEU A 107 2.66 -3.35 -10.05
C LEU A 107 2.87 -1.85 -10.35
N LYS A 108 3.24 -1.51 -11.60
CA LYS A 108 3.41 -0.12 -12.03
C LYS A 108 2.12 0.68 -11.86
N SER A 109 1.00 0.21 -12.40
CA SER A 109 -0.28 0.91 -12.28
C SER A 109 -0.75 1.03 -10.83
N THR A 110 -0.44 0.02 -9.99
CA THR A 110 -0.73 0.07 -8.54
C THR A 110 0.07 1.18 -7.86
N VAL A 111 1.36 1.32 -8.17
CA VAL A 111 2.19 2.42 -7.65
C VAL A 111 1.71 3.77 -8.17
N GLU A 112 1.29 3.87 -9.43
CA GLU A 112 0.73 5.11 -9.99
C GLU A 112 -0.59 5.53 -9.32
N GLU A 113 -1.42 4.57 -8.90
CA GLU A 113 -2.63 4.86 -8.11
C GLU A 113 -2.30 5.41 -6.73
N ALA A 114 -1.35 4.79 -6.03
CA ALA A 114 -0.86 5.30 -4.75
C ALA A 114 -0.26 6.71 -4.90
N HIS A 115 0.49 6.97 -5.97
CA HIS A 115 1.04 8.29 -6.28
C HIS A 115 -0.07 9.34 -6.46
N ARG A 116 -1.13 9.02 -7.22
CA ARG A 116 -2.28 9.93 -7.39
C ARG A 116 -2.98 10.24 -6.08
N ASP A 117 -3.10 9.26 -5.20
CA ASP A 117 -3.72 9.48 -3.88
C ASP A 117 -2.88 10.42 -3.01
N VAL A 118 -1.56 10.22 -2.99
CA VAL A 118 -0.63 11.08 -2.26
C VAL A 118 -0.69 12.52 -2.78
N ILE A 119 -0.69 12.71 -4.11
CA ILE A 119 -0.86 14.04 -4.72
C ILE A 119 -2.14 14.71 -4.21
N ARG A 120 -3.30 14.02 -4.27
CA ARG A 120 -4.57 14.59 -3.81
C ARG A 120 -4.55 14.95 -2.33
N ILE A 121 -3.89 14.14 -1.50
CA ILE A 121 -3.70 14.43 -0.07
C ILE A 121 -2.92 15.75 0.07
N PHE A 122 -1.79 15.90 -0.62
CA PHE A 122 -0.99 17.13 -0.57
C PHE A 122 -1.75 18.35 -1.11
N GLU A 123 -2.50 18.22 -2.21
CA GLU A 123 -3.35 19.30 -2.72
C GLU A 123 -4.35 19.80 -1.67
N ASN A 124 -4.98 18.89 -0.94
CA ASN A 124 -5.91 19.25 0.13
C ASN A 124 -5.20 19.91 1.32
N LEU A 125 -4.03 19.37 1.72
CA LEU A 125 -3.22 19.96 2.78
C LEU A 125 -2.79 21.40 2.43
N CYS A 126 -2.31 21.62 1.20
CA CYS A 126 -1.92 22.94 0.72
C CYS A 126 -3.10 23.92 0.71
N LYS A 127 -4.28 23.51 0.23
CA LYS A 127 -5.49 24.37 0.23
C LYS A 127 -5.86 24.83 1.65
N ILE A 128 -5.77 23.94 2.63
CA ILE A 128 -6.05 24.28 4.04
C ILE A 128 -4.95 25.18 4.59
N ALA A 129 -3.68 24.87 4.33
CA ALA A 129 -2.55 25.72 4.74
C ALA A 129 -2.66 27.14 4.18
N GLU A 130 -2.98 27.30 2.89
CA GLU A 130 -3.22 28.61 2.28
C GLU A 130 -4.36 29.38 2.95
N SER A 131 -5.42 28.68 3.36
CA SER A 131 -6.52 29.32 4.10
C SER A 131 -6.08 29.81 5.47
N ILE A 132 -5.24 29.04 6.17
CA ILE A 132 -4.65 29.42 7.45
C ILE A 132 -3.71 30.62 7.25
N ASP A 133 -2.81 30.57 6.28
CA ASP A 133 -1.88 31.66 5.98
C ASP A 133 -2.60 32.98 5.73
N ARG A 134 -3.71 32.95 4.97
CA ARG A 134 -4.57 34.13 4.76
C ARG A 134 -5.15 34.70 6.06
N ILE A 135 -5.61 33.84 6.98
CA ILE A 135 -6.20 34.25 8.27
C ILE A 135 -5.14 34.87 9.17
N TYR A 136 -3.94 34.29 9.20
CA TYR A 136 -2.85 34.72 10.08
C TYR A 136 -1.93 35.77 9.43
N GLY A 137 -2.21 36.19 8.20
CA GLY A 137 -1.40 37.18 7.48
C GLY A 137 0.00 36.68 7.11
N LEU A 138 0.19 35.36 7.00
CA LEU A 138 1.44 34.71 6.63
C LEU A 138 1.61 34.72 5.10
N PHE A 139 1.73 35.91 4.51
CA PHE A 139 2.00 36.01 3.08
C PHE A 139 3.48 35.72 2.82
N SER A 140 3.76 34.58 2.21
CA SER A 140 5.05 34.30 1.59
C SER A 140 5.40 35.43 0.60
N ARG A 141 6.48 36.18 0.86
CA ARG A 141 7.17 36.93 -0.19
C ARG A 141 8.03 35.91 -0.93
N SER A 142 7.50 35.35 -2.01
CA SER A 142 8.25 34.57 -2.99
C SER A 142 9.35 35.40 -3.63
#